data_AF-A0A3D6CSB7-F1
#
_entry.id   AF-A0A3D6CSB7-F1
#
_cell.length_a   1.000
_cell.length_b   1.000
_cell.length_c   1.000
_cell.angle_alpha   90.00
_cell.angle_beta   90.00
_cell.angle_gamma   90.00
#
_symmetry.space_group_name_H-M   'P 1'
#
loop_
_entity.id
_entity.type
_entity.pdbx_description
1 polymer ?
#
loop_
_entity_poly.entity_id
_entity_poly.type
_entity_poly.pdbx_seq_one_letter_code
_entity_poly.pdbx_strand_id
1 'polypeptide(L)' 'MARLIHPLTGVELNPIPIERTSLNFEEAVTAWLMRLQRAKYHTIAMRLGTNTHRLGEVFRGEVHITAEAAARTRLYR' A
#
# COMPACT_ATOMS: atom_id res chain seq x y z
N MET A 1 -19.64 -0.91 -4.75
CA MET A 1 -18.28 -0.56 -5.25
C MET A 1 -18.38 -0.40 -6.75
N ALA A 2 -17.77 0.65 -7.32
CA ALA A 2 -17.70 0.81 -8.77
C ALA A 2 -16.92 -0.37 -9.39
N ARG A 3 -17.36 -0.85 -10.56
CA ARG A 3 -16.71 -1.94 -11.32
C ARG A 3 -16.43 -1.42 -12.73
N LEU A 4 -15.28 -1.77 -13.28
CA LEU A 4 -14.88 -1.39 -14.65
C LEU A 4 -14.89 -2.65 -15.51
N ILE A 5 -15.65 -2.66 -16.61
CA ILE A 5 -15.74 -3.85 -17.48
C ILE A 5 -14.66 -3.76 -18.55
N HIS A 6 -13.85 -4.81 -18.69
CA HIS A 6 -12.85 -4.86 -19.76
C HIS A 6 -13.55 -4.93 -21.13
N PRO A 7 -13.28 -4.00 -22.07
CA PRO A 7 -14.11 -3.80 -23.25
C PRO A 7 -14.09 -4.99 -24.24
N LEU A 8 -13.06 -5.84 -24.18
CA LEU A 8 -12.92 -6.98 -25.11
C LEU A 8 -13.29 -8.32 -24.48
N THR A 9 -13.16 -8.47 -23.16
CA THR A 9 -13.31 -9.77 -22.49
C THR A 9 -14.50 -9.82 -21.55
N GLY A 10 -15.14 -8.67 -21.26
CA GLY A 10 -16.27 -8.59 -20.33
C GLY A 10 -15.90 -8.82 -18.86
N VAL A 11 -14.62 -9.02 -18.54
CA VAL A 11 -14.16 -9.28 -17.17
C VAL A 11 -14.34 -8.04 -16.31
N GLU A 12 -14.86 -8.23 -15.10
CA GLU A 12 -14.93 -7.18 -14.09
C GLU A 12 -13.55 -6.88 -13.52
N LEU A 13 -13.13 -5.63 -13.63
CA LEU A 13 -11.90 -5.09 -13.08
C LEU A 13 -12.21 -4.22 -11.86
N ASN A 14 -11.31 -4.27 -10.89
CA ASN A 14 -11.32 -3.34 -9.76
C ASN A 14 -10.82 -1.98 -10.25
N PRO A 15 -11.61 -0.90 -10.11
CA PRO A 15 -11.13 0.43 -10.43
C PRO A 15 -9.99 0.82 -9.47
N ILE A 16 -8.97 1.47 -10.01
CA ILE A 16 -7.86 2.04 -9.25
C ILE A 16 -8.09 3.56 -9.21
N PRO A 17 -8.69 4.10 -8.13
CA PRO A 17 -9.02 5.52 -8.06
C PRO A 17 -7.80 6.41 -7.81
N ILE A 18 -6.73 5.84 -7.25
CA ILE A 18 -5.48 6.54 -6.94
C ILE A 18 -4.33 5.67 -7.40
N GLU A 19 -3.43 6.25 -8.18
CA GLU A 19 -2.16 5.63 -8.57
C GLU A 19 -1.00 6.46 -8.05
N ARG A 20 -0.18 5.86 -7.20
CA ARG A 20 1.00 6.46 -6.57
C ARG A 20 2.27 5.90 -7.20
N THR A 21 3.04 6.77 -7.83
CA THR A 21 4.35 6.43 -8.41
C THR A 21 5.46 6.38 -7.37
N SER A 22 5.26 7.02 -6.22
CA SER A 22 6.12 6.98 -5.04
C SER A 22 5.27 7.01 -3.76
N LEU A 23 5.86 6.60 -2.64
CA LEU A 23 5.24 6.77 -1.32
C LEU A 23 5.93 7.92 -0.60
N ASN A 24 5.16 8.79 0.03
CA ASN A 24 5.69 9.74 1.00
C ASN A 24 5.88 9.05 2.38
N PHE A 25 6.44 9.80 3.33
CA PHE A 25 6.73 9.26 4.66
C PHE A 25 5.47 8.74 5.38
N GLU A 26 4.37 9.49 5.38
CA GLU A 26 3.14 9.08 6.06
C GLU A 26 2.47 7.86 5.38
N GLU A 27 2.58 7.74 4.07
CA GLU A 27 2.15 6.56 3.33
C GLU A 27 3.01 5.33 3.64
N ALA A 28 4.32 5.52 3.83
CA ALA A 28 5.22 4.46 4.29
C ALA A 28 4.92 4.04 5.74
N VAL A 29 4.61 4.99 6.62
CA VAL A 29 4.15 4.66 7.99
C VAL A 29 2.82 3.91 7.94
N THR A 30 1.90 4.33 7.08
CA THR A 30 0.62 3.65 6.88
C THR A 30 0.82 2.22 6.38
N ALA A 31 1.73 2.01 5.43
CA ALA A 31 2.10 0.66 4.97
C ALA A 31 2.56 -0.23 6.12
N TRP A 32 3.42 0.28 7.01
CA TRP A 32 3.89 -0.44 8.19
C TRP A 32 2.77 -0.72 9.18
N LEU A 33 1.90 0.26 9.47
CA LEU A 33 0.74 0.05 10.34
C LEU A 33 -0.16 -1.08 9.82
N MET A 34 -0.48 -1.08 8.53
CA MET A 34 -1.29 -2.13 7.92
C MET A 34 -0.60 -3.50 8.00
N ARG A 35 0.72 -3.56 7.80
CA ARG A 35 1.49 -4.80 7.94
C ARG A 35 1.49 -5.33 9.37
N LEU A 36 1.67 -4.46 10.36
CA LEU A 36 1.60 -4.81 11.78
C LEU A 36 0.19 -5.29 12.18
N GLN A 37 -0.85 -4.75 11.53
CA GLN A 37 -2.24 -5.22 11.63
C GLN A 37 -2.51 -6.51 10.81
N ARG A 38 -1.46 -7.18 10.32
CA ARG A 38 -1.53 -8.44 9.55
C ARG A 38 -2.23 -8.34 8.20
N ALA A 39 -2.32 -7.14 7.61
CA ALA A 39 -2.80 -7.01 6.24
C ALA A 39 -1.85 -7.72 5.27
N LYS A 40 -2.42 -8.40 4.27
CA LYS A 40 -1.64 -9.08 3.23
C LYS A 40 -0.94 -8.06 2.35
N TYR A 41 0.25 -8.41 1.90
CA TYR A 41 1.13 -7.54 1.13
C TYR A 41 0.46 -6.93 -0.12
N HIS A 42 -0.20 -7.75 -0.95
CA HIS A 42 -0.91 -7.29 -2.14
C HIS A 42 -2.10 -6.38 -1.79
N THR A 43 -2.77 -6.64 -0.66
CA THR A 43 -3.87 -5.80 -0.17
C THR A 43 -3.38 -4.41 0.23
N ILE A 44 -2.22 -4.32 0.89
CA ILE A 44 -1.60 -3.04 1.25
C ILE A 44 -1.28 -2.24 -0.02
N ALA A 45 -0.62 -2.86 -0.99
CA ALA A 45 -0.28 -2.21 -2.26
C ALA A 45 -1.52 -1.68 -2.99
N MET A 46 -2.56 -2.51 -3.14
CA MET A 46 -3.82 -2.11 -3.78
C MET A 46 -4.52 -0.98 -3.03
N ARG A 47 -4.57 -1.03 -1.69
CA ARG A 47 -5.23 0.02 -0.88
C ARG A 47 -4.48 1.35 -0.90
N LEU A 48 -3.16 1.31 -0.95
CA LEU A 48 -2.32 2.50 -1.12
C LEU A 48 -2.24 2.96 -2.58
N GLY A 49 -2.84 2.24 -3.53
CA GLY A 49 -2.77 2.61 -4.94
C GLY A 49 -1.35 2.55 -5.49
N THR A 50 -0.53 1.60 -5.03
CA THR A 50 0.86 1.43 -5.45
C THR A 50 1.12 -0.03 -5.85
N ASN A 51 2.37 -0.37 -6.16
CA ASN A 51 2.77 -1.74 -6.48
C ASN A 51 3.57 -2.39 -5.36
N THR A 52 3.73 -3.71 -5.45
CA THR A 52 4.42 -4.51 -4.44
C THR A 52 5.92 -4.26 -4.37
N HIS A 53 6.52 -3.82 -5.48
CA HIS A 53 7.94 -3.49 -5.55
C HIS A 53 8.28 -2.29 -4.66
N ARG A 54 7.57 -1.16 -4.84
CA ARG A 54 7.74 0.07 -4.03
C ARG A 54 7.43 -0.17 -2.56
N LEU A 55 6.39 -0.95 -2.30
CA LEU A 55 6.06 -1.36 -0.93
C LEU A 55 7.22 -2.18 -0.31
N GLY A 56 7.96 -2.92 -1.13
CA GLY A 56 9.11 -3.70 -0.69
C GLY A 56 10.32 -2.87 -0.34
N GLU A 57 10.57 -1.79 -1.08
CA GLU A 57 11.63 -0.83 -0.76
C GLU A 57 11.40 -0.24 0.65
N VAL A 58 10.15 0.11 0.98
CA VAL A 58 9.77 0.58 2.33
C VAL A 58 10.01 -0.50 3.39
N PHE A 59 9.55 -1.73 3.15
CA PHE A 59 9.65 -2.80 4.14
C PHE A 59 11.06 -3.39 4.31
N ARG A 60 11.93 -3.23 3.31
CA ARG A 60 13.36 -3.54 3.41
C ARG A 60 14.16 -2.39 4.03
N GLY A 61 13.54 -1.23 4.25
CA GLY A 61 14.21 -0.04 4.78
C GLY A 61 15.15 0.63 3.77
N GLU A 62 14.94 0.42 2.47
CA GLU A 62 15.69 1.11 1.41
C GLU A 62 15.24 2.57 1.28
N VAL A 63 13.97 2.83 1.58
CA VAL A 63 13.36 4.17 1.64
C VAL A 63 12.57 4.33 2.94
N HIS A 64 12.42 5.57 3.41
CA HIS A 64 11.66 5.91 4.63
C HIS A 64 12.06 5.06 5.84
N ILE A 65 13.36 4.97 6.11
CA ILE A 65 13.99 4.07 7.11
C ILE A 65 13.30 4.12 8.48
N THR A 66 12.86 5.29 8.92
CA THR A 66 12.24 5.49 10.25
C THR A 66 10.73 5.22 10.29
N ALA A 67 10.12 4.83 9.16
CA ALA A 67 8.68 4.64 9.07
C ALA A 67 8.16 3.47 9.92
N GLU A 68 8.93 2.38 10.06
CA GLU A 68 8.55 1.26 10.93
C GLU A 68 8.49 1.70 12.40
N ALA A 69 9.51 2.42 12.86
CA ALA A 69 9.58 2.92 14.22
C ALA A 69 8.38 3.84 14.52
N ALA A 70 8.09 4.78 13.60
CA ALA A 70 6.93 5.67 13.73
C ALA A 70 5.60 4.89 13.75
N ALA A 71 5.46 3.84 12.93
CA ALA A 71 4.27 2.98 12.94
C ALA A 71 4.10 2.28 14.29
N ARG A 72 5.18 1.70 14.85
CA ARG A 72 5.14 1.04 16.16
C ARG A 72 4.78 2.02 17.27
N THR A 73 5.38 3.21 17.28
CA THR A 73 5.03 4.25 18.27
C THR A 73 3.56 4.64 18.20
N ARG A 74 2.96 4.68 17.01
CA ARG A 74 1.52 5.00 16.83
C ARG A 74 0.60 3.85 17.21
N LEU A 75 1.03 2.60 17.02
CA LEU A 75 0.22 1.42 17.30
C LEU A 75 0.12 1.09 18.80
N TYR A 76 1.14 1.44 19.58
CA TYR A 76 1.22 1.12 21.02
C TYR A 76 1.02 2.33 21.95
N ARG A 77 0.60 3.47 21.39
CA ARG A 77 0.05 4.59 22.18
C ARG A 77 -1.41 4.34 22.48
#